data_AF-A0A9E4YJX5-F1
#
_entry.id   AF-A0A9E4YJX5-F1
#
_cell.length_a   1.000
_cell.length_b   1.000
_cell.length_c   1.000
_cell.angle_alpha   90.00
_cell.angle_beta   90.00
_cell.angle_gamma   90.00
#
_symmetry.space_group_name_H-M   'P 1'
#
loop_
_entity.id
_entity.type
_entity.pdbx_description
1 polymer ?
#
loop_
_entity_poly.entity_id
_entity_poly.type
_entity_poly.pdbx_seq_one_letter_code
_entity_poly.pdbx_strand_id
1 'polypeptide(L)'
;MKDTNIPNTAANGTLSIRELEALLGHVTKPAAAAIDRALAGDDLSIEDAVTLFDCTGTDMQALVAAADHLRKEQTGDQVAYVVNRNINFTNVCIKACGFCAFS
;
A
#
# COMPACT_ATOMS: atom_id res chain seq x y z
N MET A 1 -23.77 4.10 -18.83
CA MET A 1 -23.34 4.73 -17.57
C MET A 1 -24.06 3.96 -16.47
N LYS A 2 -23.43 2.88 -15.99
CA LYS A 2 -24.01 2.04 -14.93
C LYS A 2 -23.32 2.49 -13.65
N ASP A 3 -24.11 2.83 -12.64
CA ASP A 3 -23.63 3.12 -11.30
C ASP A 3 -22.93 1.88 -10.74
N THR A 4 -21.60 1.80 -10.89
CA THR A 4 -20.78 0.76 -10.28
C THR A 4 -20.55 1.12 -8.83
N ASN A 5 -21.60 0.98 -8.02
CA ASN A 5 -21.49 0.96 -6.57
C ASN A 5 -20.78 -0.34 -6.19
N ILE A 6 -19.45 -0.30 -6.05
CA ILE A 6 -18.67 -1.41 -5.51
C ILE A 6 -18.92 -1.40 -4.00
N PRO A 7 -19.62 -2.40 -3.44
CA PRO A 7 -19.86 -2.42 -2.00
C PRO A 7 -18.52 -2.48 -1.26
N ASN A 8 -18.27 -1.49 -0.41
CA ASN A 8 -17.15 -1.47 0.53
C ASN A 8 -17.45 -2.50 1.62
N THR A 9 -16.91 -3.71 1.47
CA THR A 9 -16.88 -4.71 2.52
C THR A 9 -15.76 -4.35 3.50
N ALA A 10 -15.94 -3.26 4.25
CA ALA A 10 -15.14 -2.98 5.43
C ALA A 10 -15.50 -4.02 6.49
N ALA A 11 -14.83 -5.17 6.43
CA ALA A 11 -14.86 -6.17 7.47
C ALA A 11 -14.12 -5.62 8.70
N ASN A 12 -14.77 -4.71 9.43
CA ASN A 12 -14.30 -4.24 10.73
C ASN A 12 -14.56 -5.34 11.77
N GLY A 13 -13.68 -6.34 11.79
CA GLY A 13 -13.49 -7.18 12.96
C GLY A 13 -12.56 -6.47 13.92
N THR A 14 -13.09 -5.94 15.03
CA THR A 14 -12.25 -5.40 16.11
C THR A 14 -11.45 -6.54 16.74
N LEU A 15 -10.13 -6.54 16.55
CA LEU A 15 -9.21 -7.49 17.18
C LEU A 15 -9.22 -7.31 18.71
N SER A 16 -9.13 -8.41 19.47
CA SER A 16 -8.94 -8.34 20.92
C SER A 16 -7.52 -7.89 21.26
N ILE A 17 -7.32 -7.33 22.47
CA ILE A 17 -6.00 -6.86 22.93
C ILE A 17 -4.93 -7.96 22.86
N ARG A 18 -5.28 -9.21 23.20
CA ARG A 18 -4.33 -10.34 23.16
C ARG A 18 -3.91 -10.72 21.74
N GLU A 19 -4.83 -10.62 20.78
CA GLU A 19 -4.53 -10.87 19.36
C GLU A 19 -3.64 -9.76 18.80
N LEU A 20 -3.88 -8.51 19.22
CA LEU A 20 -3.06 -7.37 18.85
C LEU A 20 -1.64 -7.47 19.43
N GLU A 21 -1.51 -7.84 20.70
CA GLU A 21 -0.21 -8.07 21.35
C GLU A 21 0.56 -9.22 20.69
N ALA A 22 -0.13 -10.31 20.35
CA ALA A 22 0.49 -11.43 19.64
C ALA A 22 0.97 -11.03 18.25
N LEU A 23 0.18 -10.27 17.49
CA LEU A 23 0.57 -9.70 16.20
C LEU A 23 1.78 -8.77 16.34
N LEU A 24 1.71 -7.78 17.23
CA LEU A 24 2.79 -6.80 17.43
C LEU A 24 4.09 -7.45 17.95
N GLY A 25 3.99 -8.51 18.75
CA GLY A 25 5.15 -9.23 19.29
C GLY A 25 6.00 -9.95 18.23
N HIS A 26 5.47 -10.14 17.02
CA HIS A 26 6.17 -10.79 15.91
C HIS A 26 6.68 -9.79 14.87
N VAL A 27 6.45 -8.49 15.08
CA VAL A 27 6.99 -7.44 14.21
C VAL A 27 8.46 -7.24 14.53
N THR A 28 9.31 -7.23 13.51
CA THR A 28 10.73 -7.00 13.68
C THR A 28 11.00 -5.56 14.08
N LYS A 29 12.00 -5.34 14.95
CA LYS A 29 12.35 -4.00 15.41
C LYS A 29 12.68 -3.01 14.30
N PRO A 30 13.42 -3.39 13.23
CA PRO A 30 13.70 -2.48 12.12
C PRO A 30 12.41 -2.05 11.39
N ALA A 31 11.51 -2.99 11.10
CA ALA A 31 10.24 -2.69 10.46
C ALA A 31 9.35 -1.80 11.34
N ALA A 32 9.25 -2.12 12.64
CA ALA A 32 8.50 -1.31 13.60
C ALA A 32 9.04 0.13 13.67
N ALA A 33 10.36 0.31 13.75
CA ALA A 33 10.96 1.65 13.82
C ALA A 33 10.71 2.48 12.53
N ALA A 34 10.78 1.86 11.36
CA ALA A 34 10.47 2.51 10.08
C ALA A 34 8.98 2.88 9.99
N ILE A 35 8.09 1.99 10.42
CA ILE A 35 6.65 2.24 10.47
C ILE A 35 6.33 3.40 11.44
N ASP A 36 6.94 3.40 12.63
CA ASP A 36 6.73 4.45 13.64
C ASP A 36 7.16 5.83 13.13
N ARG A 37 8.27 5.93 12.40
CA ARG A 37 8.69 7.18 11.73
C ARG A 37 7.65 7.66 10.72
N ALA A 38 7.18 6.77 9.85
CA ALA A 38 6.17 7.11 8.86
C ALA A 38 4.86 7.59 9.51
N LEU A 39 4.44 6.92 10.59
CA LEU A 39 3.25 7.30 11.37
C LEU A 39 3.43 8.63 12.11
N ALA A 40 4.65 8.97 12.53
CA ALA A 40 4.97 10.28 13.10
C ALA A 40 4.99 11.41 12.05
N GLY A 41 4.94 11.07 10.75
CA GLY A 41 5.05 12.02 9.64
C GLY A 41 6.49 12.42 9.31
N ASP A 42 7.48 11.67 9.80
CA ASP A 42 8.89 11.88 9.49
C ASP A 42 9.25 11.28 8.11
N ASP A 43 10.27 11.85 7.46
CA ASP A 43 10.81 11.30 6.22
C ASP A 43 11.52 9.96 6.47
N LEU A 44 11.28 8.99 5.59
CA LEU A 44 11.96 7.69 5.63
C LEU A 44 13.33 7.77 4.97
N SER A 45 14.32 7.14 5.60
CA SER A 45 15.64 6.92 4.98
C SER A 45 15.58 5.84 3.90
N ILE A 46 16.66 5.72 3.11
CA ILE A 46 16.79 4.63 2.12
C ILE A 46 16.80 3.28 2.83
N GLU A 47 17.47 3.21 3.98
CA GLU A 47 17.57 2.01 4.80
C GLU A 47 16.21 1.60 5.39
N ASP A 48 15.42 2.57 5.84
CA ASP A 48 14.04 2.32 6.26
C ASP A 48 13.22 1.78 5.07
N ALA A 49 13.32 2.41 3.89
CA ALA A 49 12.59 1.97 2.70
C ALA A 49 12.96 0.53 2.29
N VAL A 50 14.24 0.18 2.25
CA VAL A 50 14.71 -1.19 1.95
C VAL A 50 14.15 -2.18 2.98
N THR A 51 14.20 -1.83 4.26
CA THR A 51 13.62 -2.65 5.34
C THR A 51 12.12 -2.90 5.11
N LEU A 52 11.38 -1.88 4.72
CA LEU A 52 9.95 -2.01 4.42
C LEU A 52 9.68 -2.84 3.15
N PHE A 53 10.52 -2.74 2.13
CA PHE A 53 10.41 -3.56 0.91
C PHE A 53 10.63 -5.06 1.17
N ASP A 54 11.47 -5.40 2.15
CA ASP A 54 11.76 -6.79 2.53
C ASP A 54 10.75 -7.37 3.54
N CYS A 55 9.76 -6.59 3.98
CA CYS A 55 8.76 -7.04 4.94
C CYS A 55 7.94 -8.22 4.42
N THR A 56 7.82 -9.25 5.25
CA THR A 56 7.00 -10.45 4.98
C THR A 56 6.24 -10.87 6.23
N GLY A 57 5.26 -11.76 6.10
CA GLY A 57 4.50 -12.27 7.25
C GLY A 57 3.86 -11.17 8.09
N THR A 58 4.13 -11.17 9.39
CA THR A 58 3.61 -10.18 10.35
C THR A 58 4.07 -8.75 10.05
N ASP A 59 5.32 -8.57 9.62
CA ASP A 59 5.84 -7.24 9.27
C ASP A 59 5.05 -6.63 8.11
N MET A 60 4.70 -7.46 7.11
CA MET A 60 3.86 -7.03 5.99
C MET A 60 2.44 -6.66 6.44
N GLN A 61 1.87 -7.39 7.40
CA GLN A 61 0.55 -7.05 7.95
C GLN A 61 0.56 -5.72 8.70
N ALA A 62 1.60 -5.48 9.52
CA ALA A 62 1.78 -4.22 10.22
C ALA A 62 1.98 -3.05 9.25
N LEU A 63 2.80 -3.25 8.21
CA LEU A 63 3.04 -2.27 7.15
C LEU A 63 1.74 -1.90 6.41
N VAL A 64 0.95 -2.90 5.99
CA VAL A 64 -0.33 -2.66 5.30
C VAL A 64 -1.32 -1.93 6.19
N ALA A 65 -1.39 -2.28 7.49
CA ALA A 65 -2.27 -1.60 8.44
C ALA A 65 -1.86 -0.12 8.63
N ALA A 66 -0.57 0.16 8.78
CA ALA A 66 -0.06 1.53 8.88
C ALA A 66 -0.32 2.33 7.59
N ALA A 67 -0.14 1.71 6.41
CA ALA A 67 -0.42 2.35 5.13
C ALA A 67 -1.92 2.66 4.96
N ASP A 68 -2.82 1.75 5.35
CA ASP A 68 -4.27 1.98 5.31
C ASP A 68 -4.70 3.12 6.24
N HIS A 69 -4.10 3.18 7.44
CA HIS A 69 -4.32 4.25 8.39
C HIS A 69 -3.91 5.61 7.81
N LEU A 70 -2.66 5.74 7.33
CA LEU A 70 -2.16 6.98 6.73
C LEU A 70 -3.00 7.41 5.50
N ARG A 71 -3.36 6.46 4.62
CA ARG A 71 -4.27 6.73 3.50
C ARG A 71 -5.63 7.24 4.00
N LYS A 72 -6.19 6.65 5.05
CA LYS A 72 -7.48 7.07 5.62
C LYS A 72 -7.41 8.47 6.22
N GLU A 73 -6.33 8.81 6.91
CA GLU A 73 -6.12 10.17 7.43
C GLU A 73 -6.05 11.19 6.30
N GLN A 74 -5.39 10.84 5.19
CA GLN A 74 -5.20 11.76 4.07
C GLN A 74 -6.44 11.93 3.17
N THR A 75 -7.16 10.83 2.86
CA THR A 75 -8.23 10.85 1.84
C THR A 75 -9.57 10.30 2.32
N GLY A 76 -9.66 9.82 3.56
CA GLY A 76 -10.85 9.14 4.07
C GLY A 76 -11.16 7.83 3.35
N ASP A 77 -12.44 7.46 3.31
CA ASP A 77 -12.93 6.23 2.66
C ASP A 77 -13.37 6.46 1.19
N GLN A 78 -13.17 7.67 0.65
CA GLN A 78 -13.55 7.97 -0.73
C GLN A 78 -12.54 7.39 -1.71
N VAL A 79 -13.03 6.58 -2.65
CA VAL A 79 -12.24 6.03 -3.77
C VAL A 79 -12.63 6.73 -5.06
N ALA A 80 -11.66 7.38 -5.71
CA ALA A 80 -11.84 8.03 -7.00
C ALA A 80 -11.38 7.14 -8.16
N TYR A 81 -11.95 7.34 -9.34
CA TYR A 81 -11.52 6.69 -10.57
C TYR A 81 -11.52 7.69 -11.73
N VAL A 82 -10.67 7.42 -12.74
CA VAL A 82 -10.58 8.26 -13.94
C VAL A 82 -11.04 7.45 -15.14
N VAL A 83 -12.05 7.96 -15.87
CA VAL A 83 -12.44 7.40 -17.17
C VAL A 83 -11.44 7.90 -18.21
N ASN A 84 -10.41 7.10 -18.46
CA ASN A 84 -9.35 7.45 -19.41
C ASN A 84 -9.67 6.88 -20.81
N ARG A 85 -9.37 7.66 -21.86
CA ARG A 85 -9.27 7.18 -23.24
C ARG A 85 -7.87 7.47 -23.75
N ASN A 86 -7.05 6.43 -23.79
CA ASN A 86 -5.72 6.52 -24.36
C ASN A 86 -5.78 6.25 -25.88
N ILE A 87 -5.30 7.18 -26.70
CA ILE A 87 -5.19 7.02 -28.16
C ILE A 87 -3.73 6.76 -28.50
N ASN A 88 -3.41 5.50 -28.82
CA ASN A 88 -2.12 5.12 -29.37
C ASN A 88 -2.17 5.18 -30.88
N PHE A 89 -1.62 6.24 -31.48
CA PHE A 89 -1.60 6.43 -32.94
C PHE A 89 -0.74 5.40 -33.68
N THR A 90 0.21 4.77 -33.00
CA THR A 90 1.04 3.68 -33.50
C THR A 90 1.44 2.75 -32.35
N ASN A 91 1.59 1.46 -32.66
CA ASN A 91 2.20 0.45 -31.79
C ASN A 91 3.58 0.02 -32.30
N VAL A 92 4.14 0.71 -33.30
CA VAL A 92 5.48 0.46 -33.85
C VAL A 92 6.49 1.33 -33.12
N CYS A 93 7.50 0.70 -32.51
CA CYS A 93 8.59 1.39 -31.84
C CYS A 93 9.96 0.89 -32.35
N ILE A 94 10.95 1.78 -32.40
CA ILE A 94 12.34 1.45 -32.76
C ILE A 94 13.20 1.08 -31.53
N LYS A 95 12.59 1.00 -30.35
CA LYS A 95 13.29 0.75 -29.07
C LYS A 95 13.06 -0.68 -28.60
N ALA A 96 14.12 -1.28 -28.06
CA ALA A 96 14.14 -2.65 -27.59
C ALA A 96 13.88 -2.76 -26.06
N CYS A 97 12.71 -2.31 -25.59
CA CYS A 97 12.42 -2.30 -24.15
C CYS A 97 11.97 -3.69 -23.68
N GLY A 98 12.76 -4.34 -22.80
CA GLY A 98 12.52 -5.73 -22.34
C GLY A 98 11.22 -6.00 -21.57
N PHE A 99 10.43 -4.95 -21.27
CA PHE A 99 9.13 -5.05 -20.60
C PHE A 99 7.96 -4.56 -21.48
N CYS A 100 8.23 -3.94 -22.63
CA CYS A 100 7.21 -3.27 -23.43
C CYS A 100 6.76 -4.16 -24.60
N ALA A 101 5.45 -4.30 -24.79
CA ALA A 101 4.88 -5.12 -25.87
C ALA A 101 4.96 -4.49 -27.28
N PHE A 102 5.43 -3.25 -27.41
CA PHE A 102 5.61 -2.53 -28.68
C PHE A 102 7.07 -2.47 -29.14
N SER A 103 7.93 -3.22 -28.44
CA SER A 103 9.36 -3.36 -28.70
C SER A 103 9.67 -4.28 -29.88
#